data_AF-A0A9N9TW77-F1
#
_entry.id   AF-A0A9N9TW77-F1
#
_cell.length_a   1.000
_cell.length_b   1.000
_cell.length_c   1.000
_cell.angle_alpha   90.00
_cell.angle_beta   90.00
_cell.angle_gamma   90.00
#
_symmetry.space_group_name_H-M   'P 1'
#
loop_
_entity.id
_entity.type
_entity.pdbx_description
1 polymer ?
#
loop_
_entity_poly.entity_id
_entity_poly.type
_entity_poly.pdbx_seq_one_letter_code
_entity_poly.pdbx_strand_id
1 'polypeptide(L)'
;MGKLIWVLLCLIKLTLSEETYQNSSHICEKCTCLDNDSFLLDCSNQNIQHALANWPPHNKSLVATFSYNNIITLERLPFTNRTAKLIFDHCNIQYLDVGVFSNIKYVEYIDLSYNLLTTEQISGEDFKGPYDNKQYREIAVKHLNLAYNQIHSLPQKFFESMPYLEELNLEGNDFKVLDPLTQVALGSLQHIKVLNLANNELTELESSIMRNLHTLIELDLSSNELDFVPTTLNYISKNLKVLKLNDNYIFKLDGQSFLGLNLTEIHLNNLPRLKLIEANTFATQKSLKRLYVSNNLNLRAIDKEAFADNQILDELDLSNNSLTSIDFGLNWSKLKVLRIDSNMLECTCALYNITKALSESITRTLESPVCFYDVEDTIQRVDHLEEGICSGKPPVHITKIMKHFNTIRLAFILVSSVLITSMGVLVAIAVLRYKKRVTLRNYPFMAQVNYYPIINTQHI
;
A
#
# COMPACT_ATOMS: atom_id res chain seq x y z
N MET A 1 57.48 -3.21 31.98
CA MET A 1 56.65 -3.84 30.93
C MET A 1 55.28 -3.17 30.72
N GLY A 2 54.58 -2.68 31.74
CA GLY A 2 53.21 -2.14 31.57
C GLY A 2 53.06 -0.85 30.74
N LYS A 3 54.06 0.05 30.71
CA LYS A 3 54.00 1.30 29.92
C LYS A 3 54.22 1.09 28.42
N LEU A 4 54.97 0.06 28.02
CA LEU A 4 55.18 -0.25 26.60
C LEU A 4 53.93 -0.87 25.95
N ILE A 5 53.17 -1.65 26.72
CA ILE A 5 51.92 -2.30 26.28
C ILE A 5 50.81 -1.26 26.08
N TRP A 6 50.74 -0.22 26.94
CA TRP A 6 49.79 0.88 26.76
C TRP A 6 50.12 1.78 25.57
N VAL A 7 51.41 2.02 25.30
CA VAL A 7 51.83 2.76 24.10
C VAL A 7 51.58 1.94 22.84
N LEU A 8 51.81 0.61 22.85
CA LEU A 8 51.43 -0.26 21.73
C LEU A 8 49.91 -0.34 21.54
N LEU A 9 49.10 -0.40 22.61
CA LEU A 9 47.64 -0.44 22.51
C LEU A 9 47.05 0.92 22.08
N CYS A 10 47.65 2.04 22.48
CA CYS A 10 47.30 3.36 21.95
C CYS A 10 47.75 3.54 20.50
N LEU A 11 48.92 3.01 20.11
CA LEU A 11 49.37 3.00 18.72
C LEU A 11 48.48 2.10 17.85
N ILE A 12 48.04 0.94 18.35
CA ILE A 12 47.09 0.05 17.66
C ILE A 12 45.69 0.70 17.56
N LYS A 13 45.27 1.47 18.58
CA LYS A 13 44.04 2.30 18.49
C LYS A 13 44.19 3.53 17.58
N LEU A 14 45.40 4.06 17.41
CA LEU A 14 45.70 5.15 16.47
C LEU A 14 45.93 4.65 15.03
N THR A 15 46.21 3.36 14.83
CA THR A 15 46.25 2.71 13.50
C THR A 15 44.92 2.05 13.11
N LEU A 16 43.96 1.96 14.02
CA LEU A 16 42.55 1.75 13.70
C LEU A 16 41.88 3.12 13.63
N SER A 17 42.42 4.00 12.79
CA SER A 17 41.56 5.00 12.17
C SER A 17 40.47 4.19 11.48
N GLU A 18 39.21 4.37 11.87
CA GLU A 18 38.10 4.15 10.94
C GLU A 18 38.54 4.77 9.63
N GLU A 19 38.72 3.95 8.59
CA GLU A 19 38.88 4.47 7.26
C GLU A 19 37.63 5.30 7.02
N THR A 20 37.74 6.62 7.19
CA THR A 20 36.78 7.57 6.68
C THR A 20 36.77 7.31 5.19
N TYR A 21 35.79 6.55 4.71
CA TYR A 21 35.69 5.95 3.38
C TYR A 21 35.47 6.98 2.27
N GLN A 22 36.24 8.07 2.27
CA GLN A 22 36.30 9.06 1.20
C GLN A 22 37.12 8.59 -0.02
N ASN A 23 37.73 7.39 0.00
CA ASN A 23 38.79 7.04 -0.96
C ASN A 23 38.83 5.57 -1.44
N SER A 24 37.70 4.87 -1.64
CA SER A 24 37.76 3.77 -2.62
C SER A 24 37.82 4.42 -4.00
N SER A 25 39.00 4.42 -4.63
CA SER A 25 39.21 5.08 -5.93
C SER A 25 38.25 4.60 -7.03
N HIS A 26 37.68 3.39 -6.87
CA HIS A 26 36.69 2.82 -7.78
C HIS A 26 35.54 2.15 -7.03
N ILE A 27 34.34 2.73 -7.14
CA ILE A 27 33.09 2.18 -6.56
C ILE A 27 32.81 0.72 -7.02
N CYS A 28 33.28 0.34 -8.20
CA CYS A 28 33.14 -1.02 -8.76
C CYS A 28 34.03 -2.09 -8.10
N GLU A 29 34.89 -1.73 -7.15
CA GLU A 29 35.59 -2.73 -6.33
C GLU A 29 34.63 -3.39 -5.32
N LYS A 30 33.60 -2.65 -4.90
CA LYS A 30 32.57 -3.12 -3.96
C LYS A 30 31.21 -3.32 -4.62
N CYS A 31 30.96 -2.64 -5.73
CA CYS A 31 29.69 -2.70 -6.45
C CYS A 31 29.84 -3.44 -7.78
N THR A 32 28.73 -3.93 -8.29
CA THR A 32 28.67 -4.52 -9.63
C THR A 32 28.45 -3.41 -10.66
N CYS A 33 29.31 -3.36 -11.68
CA CYS A 33 29.22 -2.38 -12.76
C CYS A 33 29.09 -3.09 -14.11
N LEU A 34 27.96 -2.92 -14.79
CA LEU A 34 27.67 -3.59 -16.07
C LEU A 34 27.32 -2.55 -17.15
N ASP A 35 27.94 -2.67 -18.32
CA ASP A 35 27.69 -1.79 -19.46
C ASP A 35 26.84 -2.51 -20.53
N ASN A 36 25.52 -2.56 -20.31
CA ASN A 36 24.55 -3.18 -21.21
C ASN A 36 23.80 -2.10 -22.01
N ASP A 37 22.48 -2.17 -22.18
CA ASP A 37 21.70 -1.08 -22.83
C ASP A 37 21.74 0.23 -22.03
N SER A 38 21.88 0.10 -20.71
CA SER A 38 22.22 1.16 -19.77
C SER A 38 23.46 0.76 -18.97
N PHE A 39 24.17 1.74 -18.43
CA PHE A 39 25.21 1.52 -17.44
C PHE A 39 24.55 1.24 -16.08
N LEU A 40 24.67 0.01 -15.58
CA LEU A 40 24.18 -0.41 -14.27
C LEU A 40 25.32 -0.28 -13.25
N LEU A 41 25.08 0.50 -12.20
CA LEU A 41 25.87 0.56 -10.98
C LEU A 41 25.03 -0.03 -9.85
N ASP A 42 25.28 -1.29 -9.51
CA ASP A 42 24.56 -2.01 -8.46
C ASP A 42 25.43 -2.15 -7.21
N CYS A 43 25.13 -1.31 -6.22
CA CYS A 43 25.74 -1.26 -4.91
C CYS A 43 24.84 -1.86 -3.82
N SER A 44 23.85 -2.67 -4.18
CA SER A 44 22.87 -3.20 -3.23
C SER A 44 23.51 -4.14 -2.20
N ASN A 45 23.07 -4.04 -0.95
CA ASN A 45 23.46 -4.95 0.14
C ASN A 45 25.00 -5.04 0.34
N GLN A 46 25.70 -3.91 0.20
CA GLN A 46 27.16 -3.81 0.36
C GLN A 46 27.57 -3.20 1.71
N ASN A 47 26.62 -2.99 2.62
CA ASN A 47 26.81 -2.30 3.90
C ASN A 47 27.46 -0.91 3.72
N ILE A 48 27.08 -0.22 2.64
CA ILE A 48 27.54 1.13 2.33
C ILE A 48 26.87 2.14 3.25
N GLN A 49 27.62 3.14 3.69
CA GLN A 49 27.15 4.24 4.52
C GLN A 49 27.07 5.57 3.75
N HIS A 50 27.75 5.68 2.61
CA HIS A 50 27.87 6.89 1.79
C HIS A 50 27.91 6.55 0.29
N ALA A 51 27.28 7.39 -0.55
CA ALA A 51 27.25 7.22 -2.01
C ALA A 51 28.29 8.09 -2.75
N LEU A 52 29.35 8.54 -2.05
CA LEU A 52 30.29 9.56 -2.53
C LEU A 52 31.43 9.07 -3.43
N ALA A 53 31.63 7.75 -3.54
CA ALA A 53 32.73 7.23 -4.36
C ALA A 53 32.51 7.58 -5.85
N ASN A 54 33.59 7.87 -6.57
CA ASN A 54 33.53 8.27 -7.97
C ASN A 54 32.83 7.21 -8.83
N TRP A 55 31.83 7.64 -9.59
CA TRP A 55 31.14 6.78 -10.54
C TRP A 55 31.99 6.62 -11.81
N PRO A 56 32.07 5.41 -12.37
CA PRO A 56 32.90 5.16 -13.56
C PRO A 56 32.43 6.01 -14.75
N PRO A 57 33.34 6.34 -15.68
CA PRO A 57 32.95 6.96 -16.94
C PRO A 57 31.93 6.09 -17.68
N HIS A 58 30.83 6.70 -18.11
CA HIS A 58 29.76 6.01 -18.83
C HIS A 58 29.21 6.90 -19.95
N ASN A 59 28.81 6.28 -21.06
CA ASN A 59 28.27 6.96 -22.24
C ASN A 59 26.78 6.73 -22.48
N LYS A 60 26.16 5.81 -21.73
CA LYS A 60 24.72 5.46 -21.77
C LYS A 60 23.96 6.05 -20.59
N SER A 61 22.65 5.84 -20.52
CA SER A 61 21.87 6.12 -19.32
C SER A 61 22.41 5.34 -18.12
N LEU A 62 22.34 5.93 -16.94
CA LEU A 62 22.78 5.35 -15.69
C LEU A 62 21.58 4.81 -14.92
N VAL A 63 21.70 3.58 -14.43
CA VAL A 63 20.85 3.03 -13.36
C VAL A 63 21.77 2.77 -12.18
N ALA A 64 21.64 3.57 -11.13
CA ALA A 64 22.42 3.43 -9.91
C ALA A 64 21.51 2.99 -8.76
N THR A 65 21.77 1.81 -8.20
CA THR A 65 21.05 1.32 -7.03
C THR A 65 22.00 1.15 -5.84
N PHE A 66 21.54 1.63 -4.70
CA PHE A 66 22.15 1.50 -3.40
C PHE A 66 21.16 0.84 -2.42
N SER A 67 20.23 0.03 -2.91
CA SER A 67 19.19 -0.59 -2.09
C SER A 67 19.77 -1.41 -0.92
N TYR A 68 19.05 -1.50 0.20
CA TYR A 68 19.41 -2.36 1.33
C TYR A 68 20.80 -2.04 1.92
N ASN A 69 21.11 -0.75 2.08
CA ASN A 69 22.36 -0.27 2.70
C ASN A 69 22.08 0.51 3.99
N ASN A 70 23.13 1.01 4.65
CA ASN A 70 23.02 1.74 5.92
C ASN A 70 23.34 3.23 5.75
N ILE A 71 22.82 3.84 4.69
CA ILE A 71 22.98 5.27 4.42
C ILE A 71 22.00 6.03 5.32
N ILE A 72 22.51 6.95 6.15
CA ILE A 72 21.69 7.80 7.04
C ILE A 72 21.49 9.18 6.45
N THR A 73 22.54 9.75 5.87
CA THR A 73 22.49 11.04 5.15
C THR A 73 22.82 10.77 3.70
N LEU A 74 21.92 11.13 2.79
CA LEU A 74 22.22 11.11 1.37
C LEU A 74 22.91 12.41 0.99
N GLU A 75 24.23 12.33 0.89
CA GLU A 75 25.08 13.45 0.52
C GLU A 75 25.05 13.69 -1.00
N ARG A 76 25.47 14.90 -1.41
CA ARG A 76 25.45 15.30 -2.83
C ARG A 76 26.17 14.30 -3.73
N LEU A 77 25.44 13.80 -4.73
CA LEU A 77 25.90 12.72 -5.59
C LEU A 77 27.00 13.15 -6.58
N PRO A 78 27.84 12.19 -7.04
CA PRO A 78 28.84 12.42 -8.08
C PRO A 78 28.22 12.89 -9.41
N PHE A 79 29.00 13.62 -10.21
CA PHE A 79 28.52 14.17 -11.48
C PHE A 79 28.22 13.11 -12.55
N THR A 80 27.11 13.29 -13.27
CA THR A 80 26.90 12.67 -14.58
C THR A 80 26.12 13.59 -15.53
N ASN A 81 26.49 13.53 -16.81
CA ASN A 81 25.80 14.23 -17.90
C ASN A 81 24.77 13.37 -18.63
N ARG A 82 24.52 12.15 -18.15
CA ARG A 82 23.58 11.17 -18.72
C ARG A 82 22.27 11.16 -17.95
N THR A 83 21.23 10.60 -18.56
CA THR A 83 19.97 10.31 -17.87
C THR A 83 20.24 9.32 -16.75
N ALA A 84 19.75 9.61 -15.55
CA ALA A 84 19.98 8.79 -14.36
C ALA A 84 18.65 8.33 -13.74
N LYS A 85 18.61 7.05 -13.38
CA LYS A 85 17.64 6.46 -12.46
C LYS A 85 18.38 6.10 -11.18
N LEU A 86 17.93 6.67 -10.08
CA LEU A 86 18.62 6.65 -8.79
C LEU A 86 17.73 5.94 -7.77
N ILE A 87 18.24 4.85 -7.21
CA ILE A 87 17.50 3.96 -6.32
C ILE A 87 18.24 3.88 -4.99
N PHE A 88 17.58 4.33 -3.93
CA PHE A 88 18.10 4.38 -2.56
C PHE A 88 17.07 3.81 -1.57
N ASP A 89 16.28 2.82 -2.00
CA ASP A 89 15.25 2.21 -1.17
C ASP A 89 15.83 1.29 -0.09
N HIS A 90 15.05 1.03 0.97
CA HIS A 90 15.44 0.15 2.07
C HIS A 90 16.79 0.53 2.69
N CYS A 91 17.07 1.84 2.77
CA CYS A 91 18.21 2.36 3.52
C CYS A 91 17.72 2.87 4.88
N ASN A 92 18.57 3.63 5.59
CA ASN A 92 18.21 4.28 6.86
C ASN A 92 18.19 5.80 6.70
N ILE A 93 17.85 6.30 5.50
CA ILE A 93 18.01 7.71 5.16
C ILE A 93 17.03 8.54 5.97
N GLN A 94 17.59 9.47 6.74
CA GLN A 94 16.86 10.47 7.53
C GLN A 94 17.08 11.88 7.00
N TYR A 95 18.23 12.13 6.35
CA TYR A 95 18.62 13.46 5.90
C TYR A 95 19.04 13.45 4.44
N LEU A 96 18.67 14.50 3.71
CA LEU A 96 19.17 14.78 2.37
C LEU A 96 20.00 16.06 2.41
N ASP A 97 21.14 16.06 1.73
CA ASP A 97 21.87 17.31 1.49
C ASP A 97 21.07 18.24 0.57
N VAL A 98 21.16 19.54 0.79
CA VAL A 98 20.56 20.53 -0.11
C VAL A 98 21.15 20.41 -1.51
N GLY A 99 20.26 20.23 -2.51
CA GLY A 99 20.64 19.96 -3.88
C GLY A 99 21.42 18.66 -4.03
N VAL A 100 20.99 17.58 -3.36
CA VAL A 100 21.65 16.25 -3.40
C VAL A 100 21.83 15.74 -4.84
N PHE A 101 20.91 16.10 -5.73
CA PHE A 101 20.93 15.72 -7.15
C PHE A 101 21.50 16.79 -8.10
N SER A 102 22.00 17.91 -7.57
CA SER A 102 22.41 19.07 -8.38
C SER A 102 23.55 18.80 -9.37
N ASN A 103 24.37 17.77 -9.13
CA ASN A 103 25.44 17.37 -10.05
C ASN A 103 24.96 16.42 -11.17
N ILE A 104 23.70 15.98 -11.14
CA ILE A 104 23.13 15.06 -12.12
C ILE A 104 22.34 15.88 -13.14
N LYS A 105 22.78 15.85 -14.40
CA LYS A 105 22.20 16.74 -15.42
C LYS A 105 20.75 16.38 -15.77
N TYR A 106 20.40 15.09 -15.74
CA TYR A 106 19.09 14.59 -16.14
C TYR A 106 18.65 13.45 -15.21
N VAL A 107 18.04 13.77 -14.06
CA VAL A 107 17.41 12.74 -13.22
C VAL A 107 16.02 12.46 -13.76
N GLU A 108 15.75 11.20 -14.09
CA GLU A 108 14.43 10.76 -14.59
C GLU A 108 13.58 10.14 -13.48
N TYR A 109 14.23 9.34 -12.62
CA TYR A 109 13.58 8.52 -11.61
C TYR A 109 14.38 8.57 -10.30
N ILE A 110 13.70 8.84 -9.19
CA ILE A 110 14.25 8.81 -7.84
C ILE A 110 13.40 7.87 -7.00
N ASP A 111 14.04 6.88 -6.38
CA ASP A 111 13.43 6.05 -5.35
C ASP A 111 14.12 6.26 -4.00
N LEU A 112 13.36 6.78 -3.05
CA LEU A 112 13.71 6.98 -1.65
C LEU A 112 12.73 6.22 -0.74
N SER A 113 12.05 5.21 -1.25
CA SER A 113 11.07 4.44 -0.48
C SER A 113 11.69 3.59 0.61
N TYR A 114 10.91 3.21 1.62
CA TYR A 114 11.37 2.40 2.76
C TYR A 114 12.60 3.01 3.44
N ASN A 115 12.51 4.29 3.77
CA ASN A 115 13.52 5.04 4.53
C ASN A 115 12.88 5.64 5.79
N LEU A 116 13.58 6.58 6.43
CA LEU A 116 13.18 7.21 7.68
C LEU A 116 12.99 8.72 7.52
N LEU A 117 12.65 9.19 6.31
CA LEU A 117 12.44 10.61 6.03
C LEU A 117 11.17 11.10 6.75
N THR A 118 11.28 12.21 7.47
CA THR A 118 10.15 12.89 8.09
C THR A 118 9.85 14.23 7.41
N THR A 119 8.66 14.78 7.66
CA THR A 119 8.24 16.12 7.23
C THR A 119 9.28 17.20 7.55
N GLU A 120 9.92 17.12 8.72
CA GLU A 120 10.85 18.13 9.22
C GLU A 120 12.23 18.04 8.56
N GLN A 121 12.53 16.91 7.93
CA GLN A 121 13.85 16.61 7.38
C GLN A 121 13.89 16.67 5.86
N ILE A 122 12.73 16.63 5.18
CA ILE A 122 12.62 16.66 3.74
C ILE A 122 12.09 18.01 3.24
N SER A 123 12.75 18.57 2.22
CA SER A 123 12.43 19.87 1.65
C SER A 123 12.51 19.85 0.13
N GLY A 124 11.74 20.72 -0.53
CA GLY A 124 11.85 20.94 -1.98
C GLY A 124 13.22 21.48 -2.41
N GLU A 125 13.98 22.04 -1.47
CA GLU A 125 15.35 22.52 -1.67
C GLU A 125 16.35 21.38 -1.90
N ASP A 126 16.06 20.19 -1.39
CA ASP A 126 16.91 19.00 -1.52
C ASP A 126 16.94 18.52 -2.98
N PHE A 127 15.85 18.75 -3.70
CA PHE A 127 15.64 18.35 -5.11
C PHE A 127 16.06 19.43 -6.11
N LYS A 128 16.83 20.44 -5.69
CA LYS A 128 17.36 21.46 -6.61
C LYS A 128 18.27 20.84 -7.67
N GLY A 129 18.03 21.24 -8.92
CA GLY A 129 18.85 20.84 -10.06
C GLY A 129 20.19 21.59 -10.14
N PRO A 130 20.93 21.45 -11.24
CA PRO A 130 22.24 22.05 -11.41
C PRO A 130 22.24 23.58 -11.27
N TYR A 131 23.25 24.11 -10.59
CA TYR A 131 23.46 25.56 -10.49
C TYR A 131 24.04 26.10 -11.80
N ASP A 132 23.36 27.07 -12.40
CA ASP A 132 23.83 27.75 -13.61
C ASP A 132 23.43 29.24 -13.58
N ASN A 133 24.32 30.11 -14.05
CA ASN A 133 24.04 31.55 -14.23
C ASN A 133 23.39 32.22 -12.99
N LYS A 134 23.91 31.93 -11.79
CA LYS A 134 23.49 32.48 -10.49
C LYS A 134 22.18 31.95 -9.91
N GLN A 135 21.59 30.90 -10.49
CA GLN A 135 20.38 30.27 -9.95
C GLN A 135 20.44 28.75 -10.09
N TYR A 136 19.71 28.05 -9.21
CA TYR A 136 19.48 26.63 -9.38
C TYR A 136 18.45 26.42 -10.49
N ARG A 137 18.71 25.48 -11.40
CA ARG A 137 17.74 25.04 -12.40
C ARG A 137 16.77 24.01 -11.80
N GLU A 138 15.60 23.90 -12.41
CA GLU A 138 14.64 22.82 -12.14
C GLU A 138 15.27 21.46 -12.50
N ILE A 139 14.88 20.43 -11.76
CA ILE A 139 15.27 19.06 -12.05
C ILE A 139 14.21 18.39 -12.94
N ALA A 140 14.66 17.63 -13.94
CA ALA A 140 13.78 17.00 -14.92
C ALA A 140 13.18 15.66 -14.44
N VAL A 141 12.99 15.51 -13.13
CA VAL A 141 12.46 14.29 -12.51
C VAL A 141 11.04 14.07 -12.99
N LYS A 142 10.77 12.85 -13.46
CA LYS A 142 9.43 12.42 -13.89
C LYS A 142 8.77 11.51 -12.86
N HIS A 143 9.56 10.74 -12.13
CA HIS A 143 9.08 9.75 -11.17
C HIS A 143 9.78 9.96 -9.83
N LEU A 144 8.98 10.18 -8.78
CA LEU A 144 9.46 10.29 -7.41
C LEU A 144 8.72 9.29 -6.53
N ASN A 145 9.47 8.35 -5.96
CA ASN A 145 8.97 7.39 -5.00
C ASN A 145 9.45 7.75 -3.59
N LEU A 146 8.50 8.12 -2.73
CA LEU A 146 8.69 8.44 -1.31
C LEU A 146 7.89 7.48 -0.41
N ALA A 147 7.45 6.34 -0.94
CA ALA A 147 6.61 5.40 -0.21
C ALA A 147 7.30 4.86 1.06
N TYR A 148 6.53 4.49 2.07
CA TYR A 148 7.02 3.87 3.30
C TYR A 148 8.11 4.71 3.98
N ASN A 149 7.82 5.99 4.18
CA ASN A 149 8.59 6.92 5.02
C ASN A 149 7.70 7.38 6.19
N GLN A 150 8.09 8.44 6.89
CA GLN A 150 7.37 9.00 8.05
C GLN A 150 6.92 10.43 7.76
N ILE A 151 6.48 10.69 6.53
CA ILE A 151 6.06 12.02 6.08
C ILE A 151 4.58 12.19 6.42
N HIS A 152 4.24 13.25 7.15
CA HIS A 152 2.85 13.58 7.52
C HIS A 152 2.35 14.86 6.83
N SER A 153 3.26 15.66 6.29
CA SER A 153 2.95 16.91 5.60
C SER A 153 4.03 17.24 4.56
N LEU A 154 3.65 17.95 3.50
CA LEU A 154 4.57 18.47 2.49
C LEU A 154 4.57 20.01 2.54
N PRO A 155 5.73 20.66 2.65
CA PRO A 155 5.84 22.11 2.53
C PRO A 155 5.21 22.61 1.23
N GLN A 156 4.58 23.80 1.27
CA GLN A 156 3.88 24.39 0.11
C GLN A 156 4.69 24.37 -1.21
N LYS A 157 6.00 24.56 -1.12
CA LYS A 157 6.93 24.69 -2.27
C LYS A 157 7.71 23.40 -2.55
N PHE A 158 7.29 22.27 -1.99
CA PHE A 158 8.04 21.01 -2.07
C PHE A 158 8.36 20.60 -3.52
N PHE A 159 7.42 20.78 -4.44
CA PHE A 159 7.57 20.40 -5.84
C PHE A 159 8.00 21.55 -6.77
N GLU A 160 8.38 22.73 -6.25
CA GLU A 160 8.75 23.90 -7.07
C GLU A 160 9.93 23.60 -8.00
N SER A 161 10.88 22.77 -7.57
CA SER A 161 12.04 22.37 -8.38
C SER A 161 11.75 21.18 -9.33
N MET A 162 10.57 20.56 -9.26
CA MET A 162 10.19 19.33 -10.00
C MET A 162 8.94 19.54 -10.89
N PRO A 163 8.93 20.51 -11.81
CA PRO A 163 7.72 20.90 -12.55
C PRO A 163 7.28 19.86 -13.60
N TYR A 164 8.14 18.90 -13.93
CA TYR A 164 7.88 17.84 -14.92
C TYR A 164 7.45 16.51 -14.29
N LEU A 165 7.12 16.50 -12.98
CA LEU A 165 6.75 15.27 -12.29
C LEU A 165 5.46 14.68 -12.88
N GLU A 166 5.55 13.42 -13.32
CA GLU A 166 4.45 12.68 -13.94
C GLU A 166 3.92 11.58 -13.00
N GLU A 167 4.77 11.04 -12.12
CA GLU A 167 4.38 10.00 -11.17
C GLU A 167 4.93 10.29 -9.78
N LEU A 168 4.04 10.23 -8.79
CA LEU A 168 4.35 10.45 -7.38
C LEU A 168 3.78 9.31 -6.55
N ASN A 169 4.65 8.64 -5.80
CA ASN A 169 4.26 7.63 -4.83
C ASN A 169 4.52 8.11 -3.40
N LEU A 170 3.44 8.25 -2.62
CA LEU A 170 3.42 8.62 -1.20
C LEU A 170 2.80 7.51 -0.35
N GLU A 171 2.68 6.29 -0.88
CA GLU A 171 2.09 5.16 -0.17
C GLU A 171 2.75 4.90 1.19
N GLY A 172 2.00 4.50 2.22
CA GLY A 172 2.61 4.04 3.48
C GLY A 172 3.29 5.14 4.28
N ASN A 173 2.81 6.38 4.16
CA ASN A 173 3.24 7.53 4.97
C ASN A 173 2.14 7.86 6.02
N ASP A 174 2.24 9.00 6.70
CA ASP A 174 1.30 9.41 7.76
C ASP A 174 0.40 10.57 7.28
N PHE A 175 -0.10 10.50 6.05
CA PHE A 175 -1.00 11.51 5.48
C PHE A 175 -2.46 11.28 5.88
N LYS A 176 -2.74 11.06 7.17
CA LYS A 176 -4.12 10.84 7.68
C LYS A 176 -5.07 11.97 7.29
N VAL A 177 -4.55 13.19 7.28
CA VAL A 177 -5.24 14.39 6.78
C VAL A 177 -4.28 15.12 5.86
N LEU A 178 -4.77 15.47 4.66
CA LEU A 178 -4.01 16.33 3.74
C LEU A 178 -4.12 17.77 4.23
N ASP A 179 -3.15 18.21 5.03
CA ASP A 179 -3.13 19.55 5.61
C ASP A 179 -3.05 20.68 4.53
N PRO A 180 -3.32 21.95 4.89
CA PRO A 180 -3.33 23.03 3.89
C PRO A 180 -2.02 23.20 3.11
N LEU A 181 -0.87 22.88 3.71
CA LEU A 181 0.43 22.98 3.04
C LEU A 181 0.57 21.90 1.97
N THR A 182 0.26 20.67 2.34
CA THR A 182 0.24 19.49 1.46
C THR A 182 -0.77 19.67 0.33
N GLN A 183 -1.93 20.27 0.61
CA GLN A 183 -2.93 20.57 -0.41
C GLN A 183 -2.36 21.49 -1.49
N VAL A 184 -1.63 22.54 -1.10
CA VAL A 184 -1.01 23.46 -2.08
C VAL A 184 0.17 22.79 -2.79
N ALA A 185 0.98 22.00 -2.07
CA ALA A 185 2.10 21.27 -2.65
C ALA A 185 1.61 20.31 -3.75
N LEU A 186 0.68 19.41 -3.44
CA LEU A 186 0.11 18.48 -4.41
C LEU A 186 -0.64 19.22 -5.53
N GLY A 187 -1.38 20.29 -5.19
CA GLY A 187 -2.06 21.13 -6.17
C GLY A 187 -1.15 21.85 -7.17
N SER A 188 0.17 21.93 -6.90
CA SER A 188 1.13 22.51 -7.84
C SER A 188 1.56 21.55 -8.97
N LEU A 189 1.21 20.27 -8.89
CA LEU A 189 1.64 19.23 -9.82
C LEU A 189 0.83 19.25 -11.13
N GLN A 190 1.24 20.12 -12.07
CA GLN A 190 0.49 20.33 -13.32
C GLN A 190 0.57 19.19 -14.34
N HIS A 191 1.61 18.35 -14.27
CA HIS A 191 1.88 17.28 -15.25
C HIS A 191 1.66 15.87 -14.69
N ILE A 192 1.13 15.75 -13.47
CA ILE A 192 0.96 14.47 -12.79
C ILE A 192 -0.06 13.58 -13.52
N LYS A 193 0.33 12.34 -13.77
CA LYS A 193 -0.47 11.31 -14.41
C LYS A 193 -0.83 10.19 -13.44
N VAL A 194 0.09 9.85 -12.54
CA VAL A 194 -0.11 8.79 -11.54
C VAL A 194 0.16 9.34 -10.14
N LEU A 195 -0.80 9.19 -9.26
CA LEU A 195 -0.67 9.54 -7.85
C LEU A 195 -1.06 8.34 -7.00
N ASN A 196 -0.13 7.87 -6.18
CA ASN A 196 -0.37 6.82 -5.21
C ASN A 196 -0.38 7.43 -3.79
N LEU A 197 -1.55 7.37 -3.15
CA LEU A 197 -1.82 7.79 -1.77
C LEU A 197 -2.30 6.59 -0.93
N ALA A 198 -2.04 5.36 -1.35
CA ALA A 198 -2.46 4.17 -0.65
C ALA A 198 -1.84 4.09 0.77
N ASN A 199 -2.49 3.39 1.70
CA ASN A 199 -1.92 3.12 3.01
C ASN A 199 -1.51 4.39 3.79
N ASN A 200 -2.38 5.40 3.86
CA ASN A 200 -2.15 6.66 4.58
C ASN A 200 -3.24 6.97 5.61
N GLU A 201 -4.12 6.02 5.91
CA GLU A 201 -5.27 6.19 6.81
C GLU A 201 -6.22 7.34 6.43
N LEU A 202 -6.30 7.68 5.14
CA LEU A 202 -7.15 8.77 4.66
C LEU A 202 -8.63 8.44 4.89
N THR A 203 -9.35 9.33 5.56
CA THR A 203 -10.81 9.22 5.74
C THR A 203 -11.59 10.00 4.69
N GLU A 204 -10.97 11.00 4.05
CA GLU A 204 -11.58 11.83 3.01
C GLU A 204 -10.53 12.40 2.04
N LEU A 205 -11.01 12.90 0.89
CA LEU A 205 -10.18 13.62 -0.08
C LEU A 205 -10.67 15.05 -0.27
N GLU A 206 -9.75 15.99 -0.09
CA GLU A 206 -10.03 17.42 -0.17
C GLU A 206 -10.27 17.92 -1.59
N SER A 207 -11.31 18.73 -1.74
CA SER A 207 -11.71 19.24 -3.06
C SER A 207 -10.69 20.22 -3.67
N SER A 208 -9.90 20.89 -2.83
CA SER A 208 -8.87 21.86 -3.22
C SER A 208 -7.77 21.22 -4.07
N ILE A 209 -7.36 19.99 -3.73
CA ILE A 209 -6.32 19.25 -4.45
C ILE A 209 -6.87 18.77 -5.79
N MET A 210 -8.02 18.10 -5.77
CA MET A 210 -8.63 17.52 -6.97
C MET A 210 -8.94 18.56 -8.05
N ARG A 211 -9.17 19.82 -7.67
CA ARG A 211 -9.37 20.92 -8.62
C ARG A 211 -8.13 21.27 -9.44
N ASN A 212 -6.93 20.87 -9.04
CA ASN A 212 -5.70 21.24 -9.74
C ASN A 212 -5.04 20.05 -10.47
N LEU A 213 -5.34 18.81 -10.10
CA LEU A 213 -4.76 17.59 -10.70
C LEU A 213 -5.45 17.21 -12.04
N HIS A 214 -5.59 18.16 -12.95
CA HIS A 214 -6.37 17.97 -14.18
C HIS A 214 -5.78 16.94 -15.14
N THR A 215 -4.49 16.63 -15.04
CA THR A 215 -3.78 15.68 -15.91
C THR A 215 -3.79 14.24 -15.37
N LEU A 216 -4.34 14.03 -14.17
CA LEU A 216 -4.31 12.73 -13.49
C LEU A 216 -5.10 11.66 -14.26
N ILE A 217 -4.45 10.52 -14.49
CA ILE A 217 -4.95 9.37 -15.24
C ILE A 217 -5.22 8.20 -14.28
N GLU A 218 -4.33 7.99 -13.31
CA GLU A 218 -4.43 6.92 -12.32
C GLU A 218 -4.30 7.49 -10.91
N LEU A 219 -5.23 7.06 -10.05
CA LEU A 219 -5.24 7.39 -8.63
C LEU A 219 -5.39 6.12 -7.81
N ASP A 220 -4.42 5.88 -6.93
CA ASP A 220 -4.47 4.80 -5.97
C ASP A 220 -4.76 5.35 -4.56
N LEU A 221 -5.88 4.90 -4.00
CA LEU A 221 -6.36 5.20 -2.66
C LEU A 221 -6.56 3.92 -1.85
N SER A 222 -5.94 2.81 -2.27
CA SER A 222 -6.08 1.52 -1.60
C SER A 222 -5.60 1.58 -0.14
N SER A 223 -6.09 0.70 0.71
CA SER A 223 -5.65 0.60 2.11
C SER A 223 -5.81 1.90 2.92
N ASN A 224 -6.89 2.63 2.69
CA ASN A 224 -7.23 3.84 3.45
C ASN A 224 -8.49 3.61 4.29
N GLU A 225 -8.96 4.65 4.98
CA GLU A 225 -10.11 4.58 5.87
C GLU A 225 -11.41 5.11 5.23
N LEU A 226 -11.54 5.03 3.90
CA LEU A 226 -12.69 5.61 3.18
C LEU A 226 -13.95 4.78 3.38
N ASP A 227 -15.02 5.40 3.88
CA ASP A 227 -16.35 4.78 4.01
C ASP A 227 -17.20 4.91 2.72
N PHE A 228 -16.79 5.78 1.80
CA PHE A 228 -17.47 6.04 0.52
C PHE A 228 -16.46 6.34 -0.59
N VAL A 229 -16.89 6.20 -1.85
CA VAL A 229 -16.13 6.74 -2.98
C VAL A 229 -16.13 8.28 -2.89
N PRO A 230 -14.97 8.95 -2.88
CA PRO A 230 -14.93 10.40 -2.71
C PRO A 230 -15.59 11.15 -3.89
N THR A 231 -16.61 11.95 -3.61
CA THR A 231 -17.32 12.75 -4.65
C THR A 231 -16.44 13.84 -5.26
N THR A 232 -15.35 14.21 -4.58
CA THR A 232 -14.34 15.17 -5.04
C THR A 232 -13.57 14.68 -6.28
N LEU A 233 -13.59 13.39 -6.59
CA LEU A 233 -13.02 12.84 -7.83
C LEU A 233 -13.66 13.44 -9.10
N ASN A 234 -14.86 14.01 -8.99
CA ASN A 234 -15.52 14.67 -10.13
C ASN A 234 -14.75 15.87 -10.70
N TYR A 235 -13.87 16.50 -9.91
CA TYR A 235 -13.02 17.58 -10.40
C TYR A 235 -11.93 17.10 -11.39
N ILE A 236 -11.57 15.82 -11.36
CA ILE A 236 -10.57 15.18 -12.26
C ILE A 236 -11.20 14.21 -13.27
N SER A 237 -12.53 14.16 -13.32
CA SER A 237 -13.35 13.25 -14.14
C SER A 237 -12.96 13.17 -15.63
N LYS A 238 -12.45 14.26 -16.21
CA LYS A 238 -12.12 14.33 -17.65
C LYS A 238 -11.02 13.33 -18.04
N ASN A 239 -10.00 13.20 -17.19
CA ASN A 239 -8.79 12.45 -17.52
C ASN A 239 -8.62 11.17 -16.69
N LEU A 240 -9.18 11.08 -15.49
CA LEU A 240 -9.07 9.88 -14.66
C LEU A 240 -9.62 8.64 -15.39
N LYS A 241 -8.82 7.58 -15.46
CA LYS A 241 -9.13 6.30 -16.12
C LYS A 241 -9.05 5.10 -15.19
N VAL A 242 -8.09 5.11 -14.27
CA VAL A 242 -7.85 4.01 -13.33
C VAL A 242 -8.07 4.53 -11.92
N LEU A 243 -8.95 3.87 -11.18
CA LEU A 243 -9.22 4.19 -9.78
C LEU A 243 -9.09 2.91 -8.94
N LYS A 244 -8.23 2.96 -7.93
CA LYS A 244 -8.02 1.86 -7.00
C LYS A 244 -8.48 2.27 -5.60
N LEU A 245 -9.39 1.48 -5.05
CA LEU A 245 -10.04 1.69 -3.76
C LEU A 245 -10.01 0.40 -2.92
N ASN A 246 -9.05 -0.49 -3.19
CA ASN A 246 -8.96 -1.76 -2.45
C ASN A 246 -8.79 -1.51 -0.95
N ASP A 247 -9.17 -2.47 -0.12
CA ASP A 247 -8.80 -2.46 1.30
C ASP A 247 -9.28 -1.19 2.05
N ASN A 248 -10.43 -0.64 1.64
CA ASN A 248 -11.11 0.48 2.30
C ASN A 248 -12.36 0.01 3.06
N TYR A 249 -13.02 0.90 3.80
CA TYR A 249 -14.24 0.57 4.56
C TYR A 249 -15.55 0.90 3.83
N ILE A 250 -15.50 1.03 2.50
CA ILE A 250 -16.67 1.33 1.68
C ILE A 250 -17.77 0.31 1.93
N PHE A 251 -18.90 0.76 2.47
CA PHE A 251 -20.01 -0.11 2.85
C PHE A 251 -21.18 -0.07 1.86
N LYS A 252 -21.20 0.94 0.99
CA LYS A 252 -22.25 1.19 0.02
C LYS A 252 -21.65 1.61 -1.32
N LEU A 253 -22.13 1.00 -2.40
CA LEU A 253 -21.92 1.45 -3.77
C LEU A 253 -23.29 1.66 -4.43
N ASP A 254 -23.50 2.85 -4.96
CA ASP A 254 -24.77 3.30 -5.56
C ASP A 254 -24.54 4.21 -6.77
N GLY A 255 -25.61 4.66 -7.42
CA GLY A 255 -25.55 5.53 -8.59
C GLY A 255 -24.86 6.90 -8.37
N GLN A 256 -24.50 7.28 -7.14
CA GLN A 256 -23.70 8.48 -6.86
C GLN A 256 -22.20 8.18 -6.75
N SER A 257 -21.82 6.92 -6.51
CA SER A 257 -20.45 6.53 -6.18
C SER A 257 -19.44 6.90 -7.26
N PHE A 258 -19.80 6.74 -8.53
CA PHE A 258 -18.93 7.08 -9.67
C PHE A 258 -19.54 8.14 -10.61
N LEU A 259 -20.59 8.84 -10.15
CA LEU A 259 -21.35 9.77 -10.98
C LEU A 259 -20.45 10.88 -11.54
N GLY A 260 -20.36 11.00 -12.86
CA GLY A 260 -19.58 12.03 -13.53
C GLY A 260 -18.19 11.59 -13.97
N LEU A 261 -17.72 10.42 -13.52
CA LEU A 261 -16.46 9.81 -13.95
C LEU A 261 -16.63 8.98 -15.23
N ASN A 262 -15.55 8.84 -16.00
CA ASN A 262 -15.50 7.96 -17.17
C ASN A 262 -14.28 7.02 -17.11
N LEU A 263 -14.33 6.13 -16.13
CA LEU A 263 -13.25 5.19 -15.79
C LEU A 263 -13.20 4.02 -16.78
N THR A 264 -12.00 3.50 -17.02
CA THR A 264 -11.76 2.27 -17.79
C THR A 264 -11.47 1.08 -16.88
N GLU A 265 -11.01 1.34 -15.65
CA GLU A 265 -10.62 0.32 -14.69
C GLU A 265 -10.94 0.74 -13.25
N ILE A 266 -11.58 -0.15 -12.51
CA ILE A 266 -11.98 0.07 -11.11
C ILE A 266 -11.55 -1.13 -10.27
N HIS A 267 -10.87 -0.87 -9.16
CA HIS A 267 -10.50 -1.88 -8.16
C HIS A 267 -11.23 -1.61 -6.83
N LEU A 268 -12.00 -2.60 -6.39
CA LEU A 268 -12.87 -2.59 -5.20
C LEU A 268 -12.71 -3.92 -4.44
N ASN A 269 -11.50 -4.43 -4.35
CA ASN A 269 -11.22 -5.67 -3.65
C ASN A 269 -11.13 -5.43 -2.14
N ASN A 270 -11.36 -6.46 -1.33
CA ASN A 270 -11.16 -6.42 0.13
C ASN A 270 -11.90 -5.28 0.86
N LEU A 271 -13.15 -5.02 0.53
CA LEU A 271 -14.05 -4.07 1.20
C LEU A 271 -14.89 -4.83 2.25
N PRO A 272 -14.43 -4.94 3.51
CA PRO A 272 -15.06 -5.80 4.52
C PRO A 272 -16.49 -5.38 4.88
N ARG A 273 -16.90 -4.14 4.59
CA ARG A 273 -18.23 -3.62 4.91
C ARG A 273 -19.19 -3.64 3.72
N LEU A 274 -18.72 -3.89 2.50
CA LEU A 274 -19.57 -3.87 1.30
C LEU A 274 -20.52 -5.07 1.32
N LYS A 275 -21.82 -4.80 1.23
CA LYS A 275 -22.88 -5.83 1.27
C LYS A 275 -23.67 -5.97 -0.02
N LEU A 276 -23.84 -4.86 -0.72
CA LEU A 276 -24.70 -4.73 -1.88
C LEU A 276 -24.07 -3.70 -2.84
N ILE A 277 -24.08 -4.03 -4.13
CA ILE A 277 -23.91 -3.04 -5.20
C ILE A 277 -25.30 -2.68 -5.70
N GLU A 278 -25.72 -1.44 -5.48
CA GLU A 278 -27.06 -0.97 -5.80
C GLU A 278 -27.25 -0.67 -7.29
N ALA A 279 -28.52 -0.47 -7.68
CA ALA A 279 -28.90 -0.06 -9.02
C ALA A 279 -28.14 1.20 -9.46
N ASN A 280 -27.80 1.25 -10.74
CA ASN A 280 -27.12 2.33 -11.44
C ASN A 280 -25.68 2.64 -10.99
N THR A 281 -25.07 1.83 -10.11
CA THR A 281 -23.70 2.06 -9.61
C THR A 281 -22.68 2.31 -10.72
N PHE A 282 -22.69 1.48 -11.76
CA PHE A 282 -21.75 1.54 -12.89
C PHE A 282 -22.40 2.10 -14.17
N ALA A 283 -23.64 2.58 -14.10
CA ALA A 283 -24.40 2.96 -15.29
C ALA A 283 -23.79 4.15 -16.06
N THR A 284 -23.02 4.98 -15.39
CA THR A 284 -22.37 6.14 -16.03
C THR A 284 -20.99 5.81 -16.62
N GLN A 285 -20.42 4.66 -16.27
CA GLN A 285 -19.04 4.25 -16.61
C GLN A 285 -18.98 3.58 -18.00
N LYS A 286 -19.39 4.31 -19.04
CA LYS A 286 -19.51 3.78 -20.42
C LYS A 286 -18.21 3.23 -21.01
N SER A 287 -17.06 3.69 -20.51
CA SER A 287 -15.74 3.23 -20.96
C SER A 287 -15.16 2.09 -20.11
N LEU A 288 -15.86 1.61 -19.08
CA LEU A 288 -15.36 0.59 -18.17
C LEU A 288 -15.06 -0.71 -18.92
N LYS A 289 -13.85 -1.22 -18.72
CA LYS A 289 -13.34 -2.47 -19.31
C LYS A 289 -12.92 -3.49 -18.27
N ARG A 290 -12.38 -3.04 -17.15
CA ARG A 290 -11.87 -3.92 -16.10
C ARG A 290 -12.52 -3.56 -14.77
N LEU A 291 -13.12 -4.54 -14.12
CA LEU A 291 -13.77 -4.37 -12.82
C LEU A 291 -13.36 -5.50 -11.89
N TYR A 292 -12.69 -5.13 -10.80
CA TYR A 292 -12.24 -6.07 -9.78
C TYR A 292 -12.98 -5.81 -8.48
N VAL A 293 -13.76 -6.80 -8.04
CA VAL A 293 -14.61 -6.74 -6.84
C VAL A 293 -14.45 -8.06 -6.08
N SER A 294 -13.22 -8.54 -5.95
CA SER A 294 -12.92 -9.81 -5.28
C SER A 294 -12.75 -9.63 -3.76
N ASN A 295 -12.86 -10.74 -3.01
CA ASN A 295 -12.57 -10.76 -1.58
C ASN A 295 -13.48 -9.85 -0.73
N ASN A 296 -14.68 -9.51 -1.19
CA ASN A 296 -15.70 -8.80 -0.42
C ASN A 296 -16.61 -9.83 0.24
N LEU A 297 -16.14 -10.46 1.32
CA LEU A 297 -16.80 -11.60 1.96
C LEU A 297 -18.26 -11.34 2.40
N ASN A 298 -18.66 -10.07 2.57
CA ASN A 298 -20.01 -9.69 2.93
C ASN A 298 -20.90 -9.29 1.75
N LEU A 299 -20.36 -9.20 0.53
CA LEU A 299 -21.09 -8.86 -0.69
C LEU A 299 -21.97 -10.04 -1.10
N ARG A 300 -23.29 -9.86 -1.00
CA ARG A 300 -24.28 -10.92 -1.22
C ARG A 300 -25.03 -10.80 -2.54
N ALA A 301 -25.15 -9.58 -3.05
CA ALA A 301 -25.90 -9.32 -4.26
C ALA A 301 -25.32 -8.12 -5.02
N ILE A 302 -25.51 -8.17 -6.34
CA ILE A 302 -25.34 -7.06 -7.26
C ILE A 302 -26.70 -6.82 -7.90
N ASP A 303 -27.20 -5.60 -7.83
CA ASP A 303 -28.51 -5.27 -8.39
C ASP A 303 -28.54 -5.50 -9.92
N LYS A 304 -29.69 -5.95 -10.43
CA LYS A 304 -29.90 -6.23 -11.86
C LYS A 304 -29.74 -5.00 -12.76
N GLU A 305 -29.88 -3.80 -12.20
CA GLU A 305 -29.72 -2.51 -12.87
C GLU A 305 -28.39 -1.85 -12.47
N ALA A 306 -27.45 -2.56 -11.83
CA ALA A 306 -26.16 -2.00 -11.42
C ALA A 306 -25.33 -1.48 -12.61
N PHE A 307 -25.48 -2.09 -13.78
CA PHE A 307 -24.83 -1.70 -15.02
C PHE A 307 -25.82 -1.04 -15.98
N ALA A 308 -25.33 -0.15 -16.85
CA ALA A 308 -26.15 0.40 -17.94
C ALA A 308 -26.32 -0.61 -19.08
N ASP A 309 -27.38 -0.41 -19.87
CA ASP A 309 -27.63 -1.17 -21.09
C ASP A 309 -26.38 -1.22 -21.99
N ASN A 310 -26.03 -2.43 -22.43
CA ASN A 310 -24.90 -2.69 -23.34
C ASN A 310 -23.50 -2.36 -22.78
N GLN A 311 -23.32 -2.34 -21.46
CA GLN A 311 -21.97 -2.30 -20.87
C GLN A 311 -21.15 -3.51 -21.36
N ILE A 312 -19.94 -3.25 -21.87
CA ILE A 312 -19.01 -4.28 -22.36
C ILE A 312 -17.71 -4.24 -21.57
N LEU A 313 -17.55 -5.23 -20.69
CA LEU A 313 -16.32 -5.49 -19.95
C LEU A 313 -15.40 -6.46 -20.71
N ASP A 314 -14.10 -6.26 -20.55
CA ASP A 314 -13.05 -7.21 -20.97
C ASP A 314 -12.71 -8.19 -19.83
N GLU A 315 -12.64 -7.70 -18.59
CA GLU A 315 -12.29 -8.49 -17.40
C GLU A 315 -13.21 -8.14 -16.24
N LEU A 316 -13.72 -9.18 -15.59
CA LEU A 316 -14.56 -9.09 -14.40
C LEU A 316 -14.09 -10.11 -13.37
N ASP A 317 -13.72 -9.62 -12.20
CA ASP A 317 -13.34 -10.43 -11.06
C ASP A 317 -14.34 -10.25 -9.91
N LEU A 318 -15.10 -11.29 -9.64
CA LEU A 318 -16.05 -11.41 -8.54
C LEU A 318 -15.67 -12.58 -7.62
N SER A 319 -14.41 -13.03 -7.65
CA SER A 319 -13.96 -14.18 -6.85
C SER A 319 -14.02 -13.88 -5.34
N ASN A 320 -14.21 -14.92 -4.54
CA ASN A 320 -14.19 -14.83 -3.07
C ASN A 320 -15.18 -13.78 -2.49
N ASN A 321 -16.43 -13.83 -2.93
CA ASN A 321 -17.54 -13.06 -2.36
C ASN A 321 -18.61 -14.02 -1.79
N SER A 322 -19.74 -13.48 -1.36
CA SER A 322 -20.90 -14.27 -0.91
C SER A 322 -22.09 -14.17 -1.87
N LEU A 323 -21.84 -14.01 -3.18
CA LEU A 323 -22.89 -13.86 -4.18
C LEU A 323 -23.68 -15.16 -4.33
N THR A 324 -25.01 -15.05 -4.39
CA THR A 324 -25.91 -16.17 -4.73
C THR A 324 -26.28 -16.22 -6.20
N SER A 325 -26.15 -15.10 -6.91
CA SER A 325 -26.42 -15.00 -8.35
C SER A 325 -25.47 -14.00 -8.99
N ILE A 326 -25.17 -14.23 -10.26
CA ILE A 326 -24.47 -13.28 -11.14
C ILE A 326 -25.37 -12.81 -12.29
N ASP A 327 -26.67 -13.06 -12.23
CA ASP A 327 -27.63 -12.57 -13.24
C ASP A 327 -28.02 -11.11 -12.97
N PHE A 328 -27.10 -10.20 -13.28
CA PHE A 328 -27.27 -8.75 -13.07
C PHE A 328 -27.29 -7.96 -14.39
N GLY A 329 -27.78 -8.58 -15.48
CA GLY A 329 -28.06 -7.87 -16.74
C GLY A 329 -26.83 -7.45 -17.57
N LEU A 330 -25.63 -7.96 -17.25
CA LEU A 330 -24.42 -7.66 -18.01
C LEU A 330 -24.39 -8.37 -19.38
N ASN A 331 -23.74 -7.76 -20.38
CA ASN A 331 -23.43 -8.44 -21.63
C ASN A 331 -22.17 -9.32 -21.51
N TRP A 332 -22.36 -10.63 -21.41
CA TRP A 332 -21.31 -11.64 -21.20
C TRP A 332 -20.49 -12.00 -22.45
N SER A 333 -20.99 -11.66 -23.64
CA SER A 333 -20.45 -12.16 -24.93
C SER A 333 -19.08 -11.63 -25.32
N LYS A 334 -18.62 -10.54 -24.71
CA LYS A 334 -17.36 -9.87 -25.01
C LYS A 334 -16.30 -10.04 -23.92
N LEU A 335 -16.67 -10.68 -22.82
CA LEU A 335 -15.80 -10.88 -21.67
C LEU A 335 -14.67 -11.85 -22.03
N LYS A 336 -13.44 -11.45 -21.73
CA LYS A 336 -12.22 -12.24 -21.98
C LYS A 336 -11.76 -12.97 -20.74
N VAL A 337 -12.02 -12.40 -19.56
CA VAL A 337 -11.63 -12.96 -18.26
C VAL A 337 -12.81 -12.83 -17.30
N LEU A 338 -13.22 -13.95 -16.71
CA LEU A 338 -14.22 -14.02 -15.66
C LEU A 338 -13.69 -14.85 -14.49
N ARG A 339 -13.68 -14.27 -13.29
CA ARG A 339 -13.42 -14.99 -12.04
C ARG A 339 -14.66 -14.89 -11.15
N ILE A 340 -15.23 -16.03 -10.79
CA ILE A 340 -16.46 -16.14 -9.95
C ILE A 340 -16.35 -17.28 -8.94
N ASP A 341 -15.16 -17.86 -8.80
CA ASP A 341 -14.85 -18.89 -7.81
C ASP A 341 -15.06 -18.37 -6.38
N SER A 342 -15.19 -19.31 -5.44
CA SER A 342 -15.37 -18.98 -4.02
C SER A 342 -16.57 -18.06 -3.76
N ASN A 343 -17.71 -18.33 -4.41
CA ASN A 343 -19.02 -17.71 -4.14
C ASN A 343 -20.04 -18.75 -3.68
N MET A 344 -21.22 -18.30 -3.24
CA MET A 344 -22.35 -19.16 -2.87
C MET A 344 -23.39 -19.24 -3.99
N LEU A 345 -22.95 -19.41 -5.24
CA LEU A 345 -23.83 -19.31 -6.41
C LEU A 345 -24.90 -20.40 -6.42
N GLU A 346 -26.14 -20.06 -6.69
CA GLU A 346 -27.21 -21.03 -6.91
C GLU A 346 -27.13 -21.59 -8.33
N CYS A 347 -27.27 -22.92 -8.46
CA CYS A 347 -27.36 -23.56 -9.76
C CYS A 347 -28.73 -23.25 -10.38
N THR A 348 -28.78 -22.25 -11.26
CA THR A 348 -30.01 -21.78 -11.91
C THR A 348 -29.92 -21.83 -13.43
N CYS A 349 -31.08 -21.78 -14.11
CA CYS A 349 -31.12 -21.64 -15.57
C CYS A 349 -30.45 -20.34 -16.05
N ALA A 350 -30.53 -19.26 -15.27
CA ALA A 350 -29.85 -18.01 -15.56
C ALA A 350 -28.32 -18.20 -15.59
N LEU A 351 -27.76 -18.86 -14.57
CA LEU A 351 -26.34 -19.20 -14.53
C LEU A 351 -25.93 -20.06 -15.73
N TYR A 352 -26.72 -21.07 -16.09
CA TYR A 352 -26.47 -21.87 -17.30
C TYR A 352 -26.44 -21.01 -18.57
N ASN A 353 -27.43 -20.13 -18.77
CA ASN A 353 -27.48 -19.25 -19.95
C ASN A 353 -26.26 -18.31 -20.01
N ILE A 354 -25.82 -17.79 -18.86
CA ILE A 354 -24.61 -16.98 -18.76
C ILE A 354 -23.40 -17.79 -19.24
N THR A 355 -23.22 -19.04 -18.76
CA THR A 355 -22.08 -19.88 -19.21
C THR A 355 -22.07 -20.14 -20.71
N LYS A 356 -23.24 -20.17 -21.36
CA LYS A 356 -23.36 -20.34 -22.83
C LYS A 356 -23.13 -19.03 -23.59
N ALA A 357 -23.38 -17.89 -22.96
CA ALA A 357 -23.14 -16.58 -23.55
C ALA A 357 -21.66 -16.16 -23.51
N LEU A 358 -20.83 -16.78 -22.66
CA LEU A 358 -19.40 -16.47 -22.55
C LEU A 358 -18.65 -16.80 -23.85
N SER A 359 -17.65 -15.98 -24.19
CA SER A 359 -16.77 -16.22 -25.35
C SER A 359 -16.04 -17.56 -25.24
N GLU A 360 -15.84 -18.25 -26.37
CA GLU A 360 -14.99 -19.45 -26.45
C GLU A 360 -13.53 -19.16 -26.06
N SER A 361 -13.08 -17.91 -26.21
CA SER A 361 -11.74 -17.45 -25.86
C SER A 361 -11.57 -17.06 -24.39
N ILE A 362 -12.54 -17.38 -23.52
CA ILE A 362 -12.51 -16.95 -22.12
C ILE A 362 -11.38 -17.64 -21.36
N THR A 363 -10.54 -16.85 -20.70
CA THR A 363 -9.52 -17.37 -19.80
C THR A 363 -10.19 -17.74 -18.48
N ARG A 364 -10.08 -19.03 -18.11
CA ARG A 364 -10.67 -19.58 -16.88
C ARG A 364 -9.63 -19.61 -15.75
N THR A 365 -10.11 -19.49 -14.53
CA THR A 365 -9.32 -19.59 -13.29
C THR A 365 -8.70 -20.98 -13.10
N LEU A 366 -7.65 -21.07 -12.27
CA LEU A 366 -7.03 -22.34 -11.90
C LEU A 366 -8.00 -23.24 -11.12
N GLU A 367 -8.83 -22.63 -10.26
CA GLU A 367 -9.91 -23.30 -9.54
C GLU A 367 -11.23 -23.16 -10.30
N SER A 368 -11.95 -24.28 -10.45
CA SER A 368 -13.21 -24.28 -11.21
C SER A 368 -14.37 -23.83 -10.32
N PRO A 369 -15.15 -22.81 -10.72
CA PRO A 369 -16.26 -22.33 -9.92
C PRO A 369 -17.35 -23.40 -9.76
N VAL A 370 -18.01 -23.38 -8.60
CA VAL A 370 -19.08 -24.31 -8.24
C VAL A 370 -20.36 -23.53 -7.91
N CYS A 371 -21.50 -24.19 -8.09
CA CYS A 371 -22.81 -23.71 -7.65
C CYS A 371 -23.49 -24.75 -6.76
N PHE A 372 -24.53 -24.32 -6.03
CA PHE A 372 -25.26 -25.07 -5.02
C PHE A 372 -26.72 -25.26 -5.44
N TYR A 373 -27.29 -26.43 -5.12
CA TYR A 373 -28.73 -26.69 -5.19
C TYR A 373 -29.35 -26.61 -3.79
N ASP A 374 -30.31 -25.70 -3.61
CA ASP A 374 -30.93 -25.37 -2.32
C ASP A 374 -31.67 -26.55 -1.66
N VAL A 375 -32.10 -27.52 -2.46
CA VAL A 375 -32.96 -28.64 -2.01
C VAL A 375 -32.16 -29.87 -1.55
N GLU A 376 -30.90 -30.02 -1.99
CA GLU A 376 -30.17 -31.30 -1.85
C GLU A 376 -28.80 -31.20 -1.16
N ASP A 377 -28.35 -30.03 -0.72
CA ASP A 377 -26.99 -29.81 -0.18
C ASP A 377 -25.92 -30.38 -1.13
N THR A 378 -26.09 -30.13 -2.42
CA THR A 378 -25.25 -30.68 -3.47
C THR A 378 -24.60 -29.59 -4.29
N ILE A 379 -23.37 -29.86 -4.74
CA ILE A 379 -22.60 -28.94 -5.58
C ILE A 379 -22.39 -29.50 -6.98
N GLN A 380 -22.29 -28.60 -7.94
CA GLN A 380 -21.91 -28.89 -9.31
C GLN A 380 -20.92 -27.83 -9.80
N ARG A 381 -19.97 -28.25 -10.63
CA ARG A 381 -19.09 -27.28 -11.30
C ARG A 381 -19.86 -26.51 -12.36
N VAL A 382 -19.67 -25.19 -12.38
CA VAL A 382 -20.38 -24.27 -13.27
C VAL A 382 -20.07 -24.58 -14.74
N ASP A 383 -18.85 -25.04 -15.07
CA ASP A 383 -18.48 -25.39 -16.43
C ASP A 383 -19.06 -26.71 -16.94
N HIS A 384 -19.69 -27.50 -16.06
CA HIS A 384 -20.40 -28.73 -16.39
C HIS A 384 -21.92 -28.59 -16.25
N LEU A 385 -22.46 -27.36 -16.23
CA LEU A 385 -23.90 -27.16 -16.22
C LEU A 385 -24.54 -27.62 -17.54
N GLU A 386 -25.67 -28.32 -17.42
CA GLU A 386 -26.43 -28.90 -18.54
C GLU A 386 -27.80 -28.22 -18.68
N GLU A 387 -28.35 -28.20 -19.90
CA GLU A 387 -29.65 -27.60 -20.21
C GLU A 387 -30.81 -28.16 -19.38
N GLY A 388 -30.68 -29.40 -18.87
CA GLY A 388 -31.66 -30.04 -18.00
C GLY A 388 -32.07 -29.19 -16.78
N ILE A 389 -31.17 -28.32 -16.30
CA ILE A 389 -31.44 -27.39 -15.20
C ILE A 389 -32.56 -26.39 -15.53
N CYS A 390 -32.68 -25.97 -16.79
CA CYS A 390 -33.73 -25.09 -17.27
C CYS A 390 -35.09 -25.78 -17.38
N SER A 391 -35.11 -27.11 -17.38
CA SER A 391 -36.32 -27.94 -17.45
C SER A 391 -36.71 -28.54 -16.09
N GLY A 392 -36.02 -28.16 -14.99
CA GLY A 392 -36.27 -28.71 -13.65
C GLY A 392 -35.90 -30.19 -13.49
N LYS A 393 -35.05 -30.74 -14.36
CA LYS A 393 -34.58 -32.13 -14.25
C LYS A 393 -33.41 -32.21 -13.27
N PRO A 394 -33.33 -33.25 -12.42
CA PRO A 394 -32.21 -33.42 -11.51
C PRO A 394 -30.90 -33.63 -12.29
N PRO A 395 -29.77 -33.08 -11.82
CA PRO A 395 -28.49 -33.21 -12.51
C PRO A 395 -28.01 -34.67 -12.55
N VAL A 396 -27.34 -35.05 -13.64
CA VAL A 396 -26.80 -36.42 -13.83
C VAL A 396 -25.51 -36.66 -13.04
N HIS A 397 -24.73 -35.60 -12.79
CA HIS A 397 -23.42 -35.65 -12.12
C HIS A 397 -23.38 -34.71 -10.91
N ILE A 398 -23.85 -35.22 -9.76
CA ILE A 398 -23.92 -34.47 -8.52
C ILE A 398 -22.84 -34.98 -7.55
N THR A 399 -22.05 -34.06 -7.00
CA THR A 399 -21.18 -34.39 -5.86
C THR A 399 -21.92 -34.03 -4.58
N LYS A 400 -22.29 -35.05 -3.79
CA LYS A 400 -22.93 -34.84 -2.49
C LYS A 400 -21.92 -34.17 -1.56
N ILE A 401 -22.30 -33.08 -0.91
CA ILE A 401 -21.45 -32.49 0.13
C ILE A 401 -21.34 -33.55 1.24
N MET A 402 -20.17 -34.16 1.40
CA MET A 402 -19.87 -34.89 2.63
C MET A 402 -20.00 -33.88 3.76
N LYS A 403 -20.91 -34.13 4.70
CA LYS A 403 -21.15 -33.38 5.95
C LYS A 403 -19.93 -33.35 6.90
N HIS A 404 -18.72 -33.18 6.39
CA HIS A 404 -17.51 -32.99 7.20
C HIS A 404 -17.47 -31.59 7.83
N PHE A 405 -18.18 -30.61 7.22
CA PHE A 405 -18.24 -29.23 7.70
C PHE A 405 -18.88 -29.07 9.09
N ASN A 406 -19.95 -29.78 9.43
CA ASN A 406 -20.55 -29.65 10.77
C ASN A 406 -19.62 -30.18 11.88
N THR A 407 -18.91 -31.28 11.62
CA THR A 407 -17.88 -31.82 12.53
C THR A 407 -16.69 -30.87 12.69
N ILE A 408 -16.21 -30.28 11.60
CA ILE A 408 -15.09 -29.32 11.64
C ILE A 408 -15.51 -28.00 12.31
N ARG A 409 -16.73 -27.51 12.04
CA ARG A 409 -17.27 -26.28 12.65
C ARG A 409 -17.50 -26.46 14.15
N LEU A 410 -18.03 -27.61 14.57
CA LEU A 410 -18.13 -27.99 15.99
C LEU A 410 -16.74 -28.10 16.63
N ALA A 411 -15.77 -28.70 15.96
CA ALA A 411 -14.39 -28.77 16.45
C ALA A 411 -13.75 -27.38 16.58
N PHE A 412 -13.94 -26.49 15.62
CA PHE A 412 -13.43 -25.11 15.67
C PHE A 412 -14.06 -24.28 16.79
N ILE A 413 -15.39 -24.40 17.00
CA ILE A 413 -16.10 -23.75 18.11
C ILE A 413 -15.59 -24.28 19.47
N LEU A 414 -15.34 -25.59 19.57
CA LEU A 414 -14.76 -26.18 20.78
C LEU A 414 -13.33 -25.68 21.03
N VAL A 415 -12.47 -25.65 20.01
CA VAL A 415 -11.08 -25.17 20.15
C VAL A 415 -11.04 -23.68 20.50
N SER A 416 -11.83 -22.85 19.82
CA SER A 416 -11.89 -21.40 20.10
C SER A 416 -12.43 -21.08 21.50
N SER A 417 -13.46 -21.79 21.98
CA SER A 417 -13.97 -21.60 23.34
C SER A 417 -12.96 -22.02 24.41
N VAL A 418 -12.17 -23.07 24.18
CA VAL A 418 -11.06 -23.48 25.06
C VAL A 418 -9.95 -22.41 25.06
N LEU A 419 -9.60 -21.85 23.90
CA LEU A 419 -8.60 -20.78 23.82
C LEU A 419 -9.04 -19.50 24.54
N ILE A 420 -10.27 -19.04 24.32
CA ILE A 420 -10.83 -17.84 24.97
C ILE A 420 -10.87 -18.01 26.50
N THR A 421 -11.33 -19.18 26.98
CA THR A 421 -11.36 -19.46 28.43
C THR A 421 -9.95 -19.54 29.01
N SER A 422 -8.99 -20.16 28.32
CA SER A 422 -7.60 -20.21 28.77
C SER A 422 -6.96 -18.81 28.86
N MET A 423 -7.24 -17.94 27.88
CA MET A 423 -6.76 -16.56 27.89
C MET A 423 -7.40 -15.75 29.02
N GLY A 424 -8.70 -15.92 29.26
CA GLY A 424 -9.40 -15.31 30.39
C GLY A 424 -8.81 -15.71 31.74
N VAL A 425 -8.43 -16.98 31.91
CA VAL A 425 -7.76 -17.46 33.13
C VAL A 425 -6.36 -16.84 33.28
N LEU A 426 -5.57 -16.76 32.20
CA LEU A 426 -4.26 -16.12 32.23
C LEU A 426 -4.33 -14.63 32.59
N VAL A 427 -5.29 -13.90 32.01
CA VAL A 427 -5.55 -12.50 32.35
C VAL A 427 -5.98 -12.36 33.80
N ALA A 428 -6.88 -13.22 34.30
CA ALA A 428 -7.29 -13.20 35.71
C ALA A 428 -6.10 -13.46 36.65
N ILE A 429 -5.23 -14.41 36.33
CA ILE A 429 -4.00 -14.67 37.08
C ILE A 429 -3.07 -13.45 37.05
N ALA A 430 -2.90 -12.81 35.88
CA ALA A 430 -2.08 -11.61 35.74
C ALA A 430 -2.64 -10.45 36.57
N VAL A 431 -3.95 -10.22 36.54
CA VAL A 431 -4.64 -9.21 37.36
C VAL A 431 -4.49 -9.51 38.85
N LEU A 432 -4.64 -10.77 39.28
CA LEU A 432 -4.43 -11.16 40.67
C LEU A 432 -2.98 -10.96 41.12
N ARG A 433 -2.01 -11.30 40.28
CA ARG A 433 -0.58 -11.05 40.53
C ARG A 433 -0.26 -9.55 40.59
N TYR A 434 -0.85 -8.76 39.70
CA TYR A 434 -0.73 -7.32 39.70
C TYR A 434 -1.33 -6.72 40.98
N LYS A 435 -2.55 -7.11 41.33
CA LYS A 435 -3.22 -6.67 42.56
C LYS A 435 -2.40 -7.04 43.80
N LYS A 436 -1.87 -8.27 43.87
CA LYS A 436 -0.96 -8.71 44.96
C LYS A 436 0.33 -7.86 45.01
N ARG A 437 0.95 -7.53 43.87
CA ARG A 437 2.12 -6.63 43.82
C ARG A 437 1.77 -5.22 44.29
N VAL A 438 0.63 -4.69 43.91
CA VAL A 438 0.16 -3.36 44.35
C VAL A 438 -0.15 -3.36 45.85
N THR A 439 -0.79 -4.40 46.38
CA THR A 439 -1.05 -4.53 47.83
C THR A 439 0.24 -4.64 48.65
N LEU A 440 1.27 -5.33 48.13
CA LEU A 440 2.58 -5.41 48.78
C LEU A 440 3.37 -4.07 48.72
N ARG A 441 3.11 -3.22 47.72
CA ARG A 441 3.72 -1.88 47.61
C ARG A 441 3.12 -0.84 48.58
N ASN A 442 1.91 -1.08 49.07
CA ASN A 442 1.15 -0.16 49.92
C ASN A 442 1.30 -0.41 51.44
N TYR A 443 2.23 -1.28 51.87
CA TYR A 443 2.66 -1.33 53.27
C TYR A 443 3.93 -0.46 53.46
N PRO A 444 3.82 0.78 53.95
CA PRO A 444 4.99 1.54 54.36
C PRO A 444 5.59 0.90 55.62
N PHE A 445 6.91 0.69 55.59
CA PHE A 445 7.74 0.40 56.75
C PHE A 445 7.43 1.40 57.88
N MET A 446 6.95 0.93 59.04
CA MET A 446 6.95 1.73 60.26
C MET A 446 8.40 1.89 60.74
N ALA A 447 8.99 3.07 60.53
CA ALA A 447 10.16 3.49 61.28
C ALA A 447 9.73 3.85 62.71
N GLN A 448 10.25 3.13 63.71
CA GLN A 448 10.08 3.47 65.11
C GLN A 448 10.79 4.80 65.41
N VAL A 449 10.02 5.84 65.76
CA VAL A 449 10.53 7.09 66.32
C VAL A 449 10.63 6.90 67.84
N ASN A 450 11.85 6.80 68.36
CA ASN A 450 12.12 6.80 69.81
C ASN A 450 12.03 8.22 70.36
N TYR A 451 11.08 8.48 71.25
CA TYR A 451 11.01 9.70 72.06
C TYR A 451 11.77 9.50 73.38
N TYR A 452 12.78 10.33 73.63
CA TYR A 452 13.42 10.48 74.94
C TYR A 452 12.67 11.56 75.77
N PRO A 453 12.30 11.29 77.03
CA PRO A 453 11.66 12.29 77.88
C PRO A 453 12.67 13.31 78.43
N ILE A 454 12.35 14.60 78.29
CA ILE A 454 13.03 15.71 78.95
C ILE A 454 12.49 15.81 80.38
N ILE A 455 13.36 15.56 81.34
CA ILE A 455 13.14 15.86 82.76
C ILE A 455 13.40 17.34 82.95
N ASN A 456 12.44 18.09 83.49
CA ASN A 456 12.77 19.34 84.19
C ASN A 456 11.89 19.51 85.44
N THR A 457 12.60 19.54 86.56
CA THR A 457 12.20 19.75 87.95
C THR A 457 11.87 21.21 88.24
N GLN A 458 10.80 21.50 88.99
CA GLN A 458 10.72 22.51 90.07
C GLN A 458 9.51 22.15 90.98
N HIS A 459 9.74 21.78 92.25
CA HIS A 459 9.56 22.56 93.50
C HIS A 459 8.07 22.85 93.79
N ILE A 460 7.46 22.52 94.94
CA ILE A 460 7.87 22.56 96.37
C ILE A 460 7.14 21.44 97.12
#